data_AF-A0A923TR58-F1
#
_entry.id   AF-A0A923TR58-F1
#
_cell.length_a   1.000
_cell.length_b   1.000
_cell.length_c   1.000
_cell.angle_alpha   90.00
_cell.angle_beta   90.00
_cell.angle_gamma   90.00
#
_symmetry.space_group_name_H-M   'P 1'
#
loop_
_entity.id
_entity.type
_entity.pdbx_description
1 polymer ?
#
loop_
_entity_poly.entity_id
_entity_poly.type
_entity_poly.pdbx_seq_one_letter_code
_entity_poly.pdbx_strand_id
1 'polypeptide(L)' 'MEQRILIHSPRGRDAQVIQKVLEATAMHSLVCVTSADLMTRMAESAAAVIVTEEA' A
#
# COMPACT_ATOMS: atom_id res chain seq x y z
N MET A 1 -12.56 6.55 -11.76
CA MET A 1 -11.14 6.46 -11.36
C MET A 1 -11.11 5.86 -9.97
N GLU A 2 -10.71 4.60 -9.84
CA GLU A 2 -10.59 3.96 -8.52
C GLU A 2 -9.31 4.46 -7.83
N GLN A 3 -9.51 5.29 -6.81
CA GLN A 3 -8.43 5.85 -5.99
C GLN A 3 -8.08 4.82 -4.91
N ARG A 4 -6.99 4.07 -5.13
CA ARG A 4 -6.46 3.07 -4.19
C ARG A 4 -5.25 3.58 -3.41
N ILE A 5 -5.06 3.06 -2.20
CA ILE A 5 -3.90 3.33 -1.36
C ILE A 5 -2.85 2.24 -1.60
N LEU A 6 -1.62 2.63 -1.91
CA LEU A 6 -0.51 1.68 -2.06
C LEU A 6 0.22 1.53 -0.73
N ILE A 7 0.58 0.31 -0.36
CA ILE A 7 1.28 0.00 0.89
C ILE A 7 2.59 -0.69 0.55
N HIS A 8 3.72 -0.06 0.82
CA HIS A 8 5.04 -0.69 0.75
C HIS A 8 5.60 -0.89 2.15
N SER A 9 5.46 -2.11 2.66
CA SER A 9 6.07 -2.52 3.92
C SER A 9 6.71 -3.90 3.70
N PRO A 10 8.01 -3.93 3.34
CA PRO A 10 8.69 -5.16 2.93
C PRO A 10 9.04 -6.08 4.11
N ARG A 11 8.82 -5.65 5.35
CA ARG A 11 9.21 -6.38 6.57
C ARG A 11 8.04 -6.41 7.57
N GLY A 12 8.06 -7.40 8.45
CA GLY A 12 7.12 -7.49 9.56
C GLY A 12 5.68 -7.77 9.13
N ARG A 13 4.74 -7.22 9.89
CA ARG A 13 3.28 -7.42 9.71
C ARG A 13 2.55 -6.13 9.33
N ASP A 14 3.25 -5.02 9.18
CA ASP A 14 2.61 -3.71 9.01
C ASP A 14 1.73 -3.68 7.78
N ALA A 15 2.19 -4.24 6.64
CA ALA A 15 1.38 -4.32 5.42
C ALA A 15 0.00 -4.92 5.69
N GLN A 16 -0.06 -6.01 6.45
CA GLN A 16 -1.29 -6.73 6.76
C GLN A 16 -2.16 -5.97 7.76
N VAL A 17 -1.54 -5.30 8.74
CA VAL A 17 -2.26 -4.47 9.72
C VAL A 17 -2.86 -3.24 9.04
N ILE A 18 -2.06 -2.52 8.26
CA ILE A 18 -2.49 -1.35 7.49
C ILE A 18 -3.63 -1.73 6.54
N GLN A 19 -3.47 -2.82 5.79
CA GLN A 19 -4.51 -3.30 4.89
C GLN A 19 -5.82 -3.57 5.63
N LYS A 20 -5.79 -4.28 6.77
CA LYS A 20 -6.99 -4.53 7.59
C LYS A 20 -7.65 -3.26 8.11
N VAL A 21 -6.87 -2.27 8.51
CA VAL A 21 -7.40 -0.97 8.99
C VAL A 21 -8.09 -0.24 7.84
N LEU A 22 -7.49 -0.22 6.64
CA LEU A 22 -8.07 0.44 5.46
C LEU A 22 -9.34 -0.28 4.98
N GLU A 23 -9.33 -1.61 4.96
CA GLU A 23 -10.51 -2.44 4.65
C GLU A 23 -11.68 -2.15 5.59
N ALA A 24 -11.42 -2.00 6.89
CA ALA A 24 -12.43 -1.64 7.88
C ALA A 24 -13.08 -0.26 7.63
N THR A 25 -12.42 0.60 6.85
CA THR A 25 -12.92 1.93 6.46
C THR A 25 -13.45 1.98 5.02
N ALA A 26 -13.63 0.83 4.37
CA ALA A 26 -14.03 0.71 2.96
C ALA A 26 -13.06 1.41 1.98
N MET A 27 -11.78 1.54 2.35
CA MET A 27 -10.75 2.07 1.47
C MET A 27 -10.03 0.94 0.75
N HIS A 28 -9.99 1.04 -0.58
CA HIS A 28 -9.25 0.08 -1.41
C HIS A 28 -7.75 0.27 -1.22
N SER A 29 -7.03 -0.81 -0.93
CA SER A 29 -5.58 -0.79 -0.77
C SER A 29 -4.91 -1.94 -1.50
N LEU A 30 -3.65 -1.73 -1.90
CA LEU A 30 -2.81 -2.72 -2.57
C LEU A 30 -1.44 -2.76 -1.89
N VAL A 31 -1.03 -3.96 -1.46
CA VAL A 31 0.30 -4.18 -0.90
C VAL A 31 1.31 -4.39 -2.03
N CYS A 32 2.31 -3.53 -2.09
CA CYS A 32 3.44 -3.61 -3.00
C CYS A 32 4.65 -4.18 -2.27
N VAL A 33 5.05 -5.40 -2.61
CA VAL A 33 6.15 -6.11 -1.92
C VAL A 33 7.52 -5.52 -2.27
N THR A 34 7.67 -5.03 -3.50
CA THR A 34 8.93 -4.46 -3.98
C THR A 34 8.74 -2.99 -4.35
N SER A 35 9.83 -2.22 -4.28
CA SER A 35 9.81 -0.83 -4.75
C SER A 35 9.52 -0.74 -6.25
N ALA A 36 9.91 -1.74 -7.04
CA ALA A 36 9.58 -1.81 -8.46
C ALA A 36 8.05 -1.93 -8.70
N ASP A 37 7.38 -2.84 -7.96
CA ASP A 37 5.93 -2.97 -8.02
C ASP A 37 5.24 -1.68 -7.56
N LEU A 38 5.73 -1.05 -6.48
CA LEU A 38 5.21 0.24 -6.03
C LEU A 38 5.26 1.30 -7.14
N MET A 39 6.41 1.43 -7.83
CA MET A 39 6.57 2.41 -8.91
C MET A 39 5.65 2.12 -10.10
N THR A 40 5.49 0.85 -10.48
CA THR A 40 4.53 0.46 -11.54
C THR A 40 3.10 0.83 -11.13
N ARG A 41 2.70 0.56 -9.89
CA ARG A 41 1.34 0.85 -9.41
C ARG A 41 1.06 2.33 -9.20
N MET A 42 2.08 3.12 -8.85
CA MET A 42 1.97 4.58 -8.77
C MET A 42 1.69 5.19 -10.15
N ALA A 43 2.33 4.68 -11.20
CA ALA A 43 2.10 5.13 -12.57
C ALA A 43 0.67 4.84 -13.06
N GLU A 44 0.02 3.79 -12.54
CA GLU A 44 -1.37 3.41 -12.83
C GLU A 44 -2.43 4.29 -12.11
N SER A 45 -2.00 5.27 -11.30
CA SER A 45 -2.80 6.07 -10.36
C SER A 45 -2.88 5.49 -8.94
N ALA A 46 -2.56 6.34 -7.97
CA ALA A 46 -2.67 6.09 -6.54
C ALA A 46 -3.22 7.33 -5.84
N ALA A 47 -4.08 7.13 -4.84
CA ALA A 47 -4.63 8.20 -4.02
C ALA A 47 -3.64 8.65 -2.93
N ALA A 48 -2.94 7.66 -2.37
CA ALA A 48 -1.92 7.83 -1.35
C ALA A 48 -0.96 6.62 -1.38
N VAL A 49 0.22 6.81 -0.80
CA VAL A 49 1.23 5.76 -0.63
C VAL A 49 1.68 5.74 0.82
N ILE A 50 1.66 4.56 1.43
CA ILE A 50 2.16 4.31 2.79
C ILE A 50 3.43 3.48 2.65
N VAL A 51 4.56 3.99 3.14
CA VAL A 51 5.85 3.28 3.16
C VAL A 51 6.29 3.10 4.60
N THR A 52 6.65 1.88 4.99
CA THR A 52 7.31 1.63 6.28
C THR A 52 8.70 1.04 6.05
N GLU A 53 9.71 1.70 6.63
CA GLU A 53 11.08 1.20 6.71
C GLU A 53 11.35 0.85 8.18
N GLU A 54 11.41 -0.44 8.51
CA GLU A 54 11.99 -0.87 9.79
C GLU A 54 13.52 -0.80 9.65
N ALA A 55 14.11 0.21 10.29
CA ALA A 55 15.55 0.46 10.37
C ALA A 55 16.31 -0.67 11.10
#